data_AF-A0AAD2H5N5-F1
#
_entry.id   AF-A0AAD2H5N5-F1
#
_cell.length_a   1.000
_cell.length_b   1.000
_cell.length_c   1.000
_cell.angle_alpha   90.00
_cell.angle_beta   90.00
_cell.angle_gamma   90.00
#
_symmetry.space_group_name_H-M   'P 1'
#
loop_
_entity.id
_entity.type
_entity.pdbx_description
1 polymer ?
#
loop_
_entity_poly.entity_id
_entity_poly.type
_entity_poly.pdbx_seq_one_letter_code
_entity_poly.pdbx_strand_id
1 'polypeptide(L)'
;MDEFKLYQSFFTTGEEQLYQYLETLCDYLYDDLRPRILHEPRLTALCEVCTVLQALMVLDVASIPEDDCEPALSVDLDQKKHSLGTLHISHLLEMILQDAQTRLFFKAQSVIQSDIRSYAPKPEDLAYPDRLASSVDSHGGQQVLTATEKESFSQLFRLPTIDKQETWFPTLQKTVWVLSQLHEFVNPAIFADIAQEAVTLCRQSLILASDMIKQRTGSSTSVLDGQLFLARHLLILKEVTDHLELAHRDASEFQYGVTDTLASMLNTTTSLFPDALFASLGMPRTEEGIQVAKHGIDHDLKRVCEEVIAECSMPISSPIVAWVAKIGALNARIAALRPDNSEPSSTAQTVFQQSSAEELEHNFRIACERDLRSAAARLNLYLEDDRTVGVLLQHVKDRLADDYALFRDVVWNMFDGGMRERLLGAVDLRFLLDRVCDYKVE
;
A
#
# COMPACT_ATOMS: atom_id res chain seq x y z
N MET A 1 -27.69 11.43 41.25
CA MET A 1 -29.05 11.96 41.42
C MET A 1 -29.30 12.79 40.18
N ASP A 2 -30.28 12.43 39.38
CA ASP A 2 -30.62 13.11 38.14
C ASP A 2 -31.17 14.51 38.49
N GLU A 3 -30.42 15.56 38.16
CA GLU A 3 -30.74 16.95 38.55
C GLU A 3 -32.11 17.38 38.00
N PHE A 4 -32.50 16.81 36.86
CA PHE A 4 -33.82 17.03 36.28
C PHE A 4 -34.93 16.44 37.14
N LYS A 5 -34.75 15.21 37.66
CA LYS A 5 -35.70 14.58 38.59
C LYS A 5 -35.78 15.33 39.93
N LEU A 6 -34.65 15.91 40.37
CA LEU A 6 -34.62 16.77 41.55
C LEU A 6 -35.40 18.08 41.28
N TYR A 7 -35.19 18.71 40.13
CA TYR A 7 -35.92 19.92 39.74
C TYR A 7 -37.43 19.68 39.68
N GLN A 8 -37.88 18.59 39.04
CA GLN A 8 -39.30 18.20 39.03
C GLN A 8 -39.88 17.93 40.43
N SER A 9 -39.06 17.48 41.37
CA SER A 9 -39.52 17.25 42.74
C SER A 9 -39.80 18.55 43.53
N PHE A 10 -39.18 19.67 43.14
CA PHE A 10 -39.32 20.96 43.82
C PHE A 10 -40.15 21.98 43.03
N PHE A 11 -40.22 21.86 41.70
CA PHE A 11 -40.90 22.81 40.82
C PHE A 11 -41.92 22.07 39.94
N THR A 12 -43.22 22.31 40.17
CA THR A 12 -44.34 21.79 39.37
C THR A 12 -44.69 22.65 38.14
N THR A 13 -44.05 23.81 37.99
CA THR A 13 -44.19 24.77 36.89
C THR A 13 -42.82 25.38 36.60
N GLY A 14 -42.45 25.54 35.34
CA GLY A 14 -41.17 26.14 34.96
C GLY A 14 -40.34 25.39 33.93
N GLU A 15 -40.84 24.23 33.45
CA GLU A 15 -40.12 23.38 32.50
C GLU A 15 -39.72 24.14 31.23
N GLU A 16 -40.61 24.97 30.65
CA GLU A 16 -40.30 25.78 29.47
C GLU A 16 -39.15 26.78 29.71
N GLN A 17 -39.09 27.44 30.87
CA GLN A 17 -37.99 28.37 31.17
C GLN A 17 -36.67 27.63 31.42
N LEU A 18 -36.73 26.42 32.00
CA LEU A 18 -35.55 25.57 32.16
C LEU A 18 -35.04 25.10 30.79
N TYR A 19 -35.94 24.68 29.88
CA TYR A 19 -35.59 24.31 28.51
C TYR A 19 -34.93 25.47 27.76
N GLN A 20 -35.51 26.66 27.83
CA GLN A 20 -34.93 27.86 27.20
C GLN A 20 -33.55 28.22 27.79
N TYR A 21 -33.35 28.04 29.10
CA TYR A 21 -32.05 28.24 29.73
C TYR A 21 -31.01 27.21 29.26
N LEU A 22 -31.38 25.93 29.20
CA LEU A 22 -30.52 24.86 28.71
C LEU A 22 -30.14 25.07 27.23
N GLU A 23 -31.09 25.51 26.39
CA GLU A 23 -30.82 25.89 24.99
C GLU A 23 -29.80 27.03 24.91
N THR A 24 -29.99 28.09 25.69
CA THR A 24 -29.06 29.23 25.71
C THR A 24 -27.64 28.79 26.14
N LEU A 25 -27.54 27.84 27.07
CA LEU A 25 -26.26 27.31 27.52
C LEU A 25 -25.59 26.44 26.43
N CYS A 26 -26.38 25.69 25.67
CA CYS A 26 -25.91 24.93 24.51
C CYS A 26 -25.38 25.87 23.41
N ASP A 27 -26.07 26.97 23.11
CA ASP A 27 -25.61 27.97 22.14
C ASP A 27 -24.25 28.58 22.54
N TYR A 28 -24.08 28.95 23.82
CA TYR A 28 -22.79 29.43 24.30
C TYR A 28 -21.68 28.39 24.21
N LEU A 29 -21.99 27.11 24.47
CA LEU A 29 -21.03 26.03 24.31
C LEU A 29 -20.60 25.88 22.84
N TYR A 30 -21.54 25.97 21.89
CA TYR A 30 -21.24 25.93 20.46
C TYR A 30 -20.38 27.11 20.01
N ASP A 31 -20.72 28.32 20.43
CA ASP A 31 -20.00 29.53 20.08
C ASP A 31 -18.54 29.51 20.58
N ASP A 32 -18.26 28.81 21.68
CA ASP A 32 -16.89 28.63 22.19
C ASP A 32 -16.15 27.42 21.57
N LEU A 33 -16.85 26.29 21.34
CA LEU A 33 -16.25 25.08 20.79
C LEU A 33 -15.93 25.21 19.29
N ARG A 34 -16.84 25.80 18.52
CA ARG A 34 -16.72 25.87 17.06
C ARG A 34 -15.41 26.55 16.60
N PRO A 35 -15.02 27.73 17.12
CA PRO A 35 -13.74 28.34 16.73
C PRO A 35 -12.54 27.46 17.06
N ARG A 36 -12.57 26.73 18.19
CA ARG A 36 -11.47 25.85 18.61
C ARG A 36 -11.32 24.66 17.65
N ILE A 37 -12.44 24.02 17.28
CA ILE A 37 -12.45 22.92 16.30
C ILE A 37 -11.94 23.42 14.94
N LEU A 38 -12.47 24.54 14.44
CA LEU A 38 -12.08 25.10 13.14
C LEU A 38 -10.61 25.50 13.06
N HIS A 39 -9.95 25.80 14.19
CA HIS A 39 -8.54 26.17 14.24
C HIS A 39 -7.61 25.02 14.64
N GLU A 40 -8.13 23.91 15.16
CA GLU A 40 -7.30 22.77 15.61
C GLU A 40 -6.42 22.27 14.44
N PRO A 41 -5.10 22.17 14.64
CA PRO A 41 -4.18 21.70 13.60
C PRO A 41 -3.94 20.19 13.65
N ARG A 42 -4.18 19.53 14.80
CA ARG A 42 -3.82 18.12 15.00
C ARG A 42 -4.94 17.19 14.56
N LEU A 43 -4.60 16.25 13.67
CA LEU A 43 -5.55 15.25 13.18
C LEU A 43 -6.06 14.33 14.30
N THR A 44 -5.17 13.92 15.21
CA THR A 44 -5.50 13.05 16.34
C THR A 44 -6.49 13.69 17.30
N ALA A 45 -6.29 14.98 17.63
CA ALA A 45 -7.21 15.73 18.49
C ALA A 45 -8.61 15.85 17.85
N LEU A 46 -8.69 16.04 16.53
CA LEU A 46 -9.97 16.06 15.81
C LEU A 46 -10.67 14.69 15.84
N CYS A 47 -9.92 13.59 15.75
CA CYS A 47 -10.47 12.23 15.88
C CYS A 47 -11.00 11.97 17.30
N GLU A 48 -10.26 12.38 18.33
CA GLU A 48 -10.71 12.29 19.73
C GLU A 48 -12.00 13.09 19.95
N VAL A 49 -12.08 14.31 19.41
CA VAL A 49 -13.31 15.12 19.45
C VAL A 49 -14.47 14.41 18.76
N CYS A 50 -14.27 13.84 17.57
CA CYS A 50 -15.31 13.07 16.87
C CYS A 50 -15.77 11.86 17.69
N THR A 51 -14.83 11.13 18.31
CA THR A 51 -15.11 9.96 19.16
C THR A 51 -15.97 10.35 20.37
N VAL A 52 -15.59 11.41 21.07
CA VAL A 52 -16.33 11.90 22.24
C VAL A 52 -17.73 12.39 21.84
N LEU A 53 -17.85 13.15 20.76
CA LEU A 53 -19.14 13.64 20.27
C LEU A 53 -20.08 12.49 19.87
N GLN A 54 -19.57 11.49 19.14
CA GLN A 54 -20.34 10.29 18.81
C GLN A 54 -20.79 9.52 20.06
N ALA A 55 -19.90 9.34 21.04
CA ALA A 55 -20.25 8.67 22.29
C ALA A 55 -21.34 9.42 23.07
N LEU A 56 -21.28 10.76 23.12
CA LEU A 56 -22.31 11.59 23.75
C LEU A 56 -23.67 11.46 23.04
N MET A 57 -23.69 11.46 21.70
CA MET A 57 -24.92 11.27 20.93
C MET A 57 -25.56 9.89 21.17
N VAL A 58 -24.76 8.83 21.33
CA VAL A 58 -25.27 7.49 21.64
C VAL A 58 -25.88 7.42 23.05
N LEU A 59 -25.26 8.08 24.03
CA LEU A 59 -25.78 8.15 25.40
C LEU A 59 -27.12 8.89 25.46
N ASP A 60 -27.31 9.94 24.65
CA ASP A 60 -28.59 10.64 24.55
C ASP A 60 -29.71 9.73 24.01
N VAL A 61 -29.45 8.93 22.98
CA VAL A 61 -30.44 8.00 22.40
C VAL A 61 -30.81 6.87 23.37
N ALA A 62 -29.85 6.34 24.13
CA ALA A 62 -30.09 5.26 25.11
C ALA A 62 -30.90 5.70 26.34
N SER A 63 -31.13 7.01 26.52
CA SER A 63 -31.92 7.57 27.62
C SER A 63 -33.44 7.60 27.35
N ILE A 64 -33.88 7.21 26.15
CA ILE A 64 -35.29 7.00 25.82
C ILE A 64 -35.70 5.66 26.46
N PRO A 65 -36.56 5.64 27.50
CA PRO A 65 -37.06 4.39 28.04
C PRO A 65 -37.93 3.70 26.98
N GLU A 66 -37.67 2.42 26.72
CA GLU A 66 -38.52 1.51 25.94
C GLU A 66 -39.85 1.20 26.67
N ASP A 67 -40.54 2.20 27.24
CA ASP A 67 -41.83 1.99 27.89
C ASP A 67 -42.98 2.05 26.87
N ASP A 68 -43.50 0.86 26.57
CA ASP A 68 -44.86 0.52 26.13
C ASP A 68 -45.37 1.05 24.78
N CYS A 69 -44.93 0.42 23.69
CA CYS A 69 -45.70 0.38 22.44
C CYS A 69 -46.79 -0.72 22.49
N GLU A 70 -47.89 -0.45 23.20
CA GLU A 70 -49.21 -1.03 22.88
C GLU A 70 -49.91 -0.13 21.85
N PRO A 71 -50.46 -0.65 20.73
CA PRO A 71 -51.11 0.17 19.72
C PRO A 71 -52.56 0.46 20.15
N ALA A 72 -52.77 1.44 21.01
CA ALA A 72 -54.11 1.89 21.39
C ALA A 72 -54.50 3.16 20.60
N LEU A 73 -55.38 2.94 19.62
CA LEU A 73 -56.20 3.97 18.97
C LEU A 73 -57.01 4.74 20.03
N SER A 74 -56.61 5.97 20.36
CA SER A 74 -57.52 6.95 20.94
C SER A 74 -57.14 8.36 20.48
N VAL A 75 -58.04 8.92 19.68
CA VAL A 75 -58.12 10.34 19.33
C VAL A 75 -58.50 11.09 20.62
N ASP A 76 -57.62 11.95 21.14
CA ASP A 76 -58.02 13.09 21.97
C ASP A 76 -56.86 14.10 22.18
N LEU A 77 -57.27 15.34 22.44
CA LEU A 77 -56.56 16.60 22.25
C LEU A 77 -55.44 16.94 23.26
N ASP A 78 -54.48 17.75 22.79
CA ASP A 78 -53.73 18.78 23.53
C ASP A 78 -52.90 18.43 24.79
N GLN A 79 -52.00 17.45 24.70
CA GLN A 79 -50.80 17.42 25.55
C GLN A 79 -49.56 16.98 24.75
N LYS A 80 -48.89 17.93 24.09
CA LYS A 80 -47.47 17.74 23.74
C LYS A 80 -46.67 17.74 25.03
N LYS A 81 -46.56 16.57 25.67
CA LYS A 81 -45.48 16.33 26.64
C LYS A 81 -44.17 16.56 25.90
N HIS A 82 -43.51 17.67 26.18
CA HIS A 82 -42.12 17.88 25.80
C HIS A 82 -41.28 16.86 26.57
N SER A 83 -41.19 15.64 26.04
CA SER A 83 -40.23 14.66 26.51
C SER A 83 -38.84 15.26 26.32
N LEU A 84 -37.94 15.05 27.29
CA LEU A 84 -36.52 15.45 27.22
C LEU A 84 -35.83 15.12 25.88
N GLY A 85 -36.36 14.14 25.14
CA GLY A 85 -35.81 13.63 23.88
C GLY A 85 -35.78 14.59 22.69
N THR A 86 -36.20 15.85 22.82
CA THR A 86 -36.05 16.86 21.75
C THR A 86 -35.40 18.16 22.25
N LEU A 87 -34.46 18.07 23.19
CA LEU A 87 -33.53 19.17 23.40
C LEU A 87 -32.71 19.38 22.10
N HIS A 88 -32.53 20.63 21.67
CA HIS A 88 -31.66 20.99 20.53
C HIS A 88 -30.19 20.53 20.70
N ILE A 89 -29.82 19.95 21.85
CA ILE A 89 -28.49 19.46 22.13
C ILE A 89 -28.04 18.39 21.14
N SER A 90 -28.92 17.47 20.73
CA SER A 90 -28.57 16.44 19.74
C SER A 90 -28.29 17.06 18.37
N HIS A 91 -29.07 18.06 17.97
CA HIS A 91 -28.84 18.82 16.74
C HIS A 91 -27.56 19.66 16.82
N LEU A 92 -27.28 20.26 17.97
CA LEU A 92 -26.06 21.03 18.20
C LEU A 92 -24.82 20.14 18.14
N LEU A 93 -24.86 18.99 18.83
CA LEU A 93 -23.78 18.00 18.80
C LEU A 93 -23.54 17.48 17.38
N GLU A 94 -24.61 17.27 16.61
CA GLU A 94 -24.53 16.90 15.20
C GLU A 94 -23.84 18.00 14.37
N MET A 95 -24.21 19.27 14.56
CA MET A 95 -23.55 20.40 13.89
C MET A 95 -22.07 20.51 14.24
N ILE A 96 -21.70 20.35 15.52
CA ILE A 96 -20.31 20.36 15.98
C ILE A 96 -19.54 19.18 15.38
N LEU A 97 -20.15 18.00 15.33
CA LEU A 97 -19.56 16.80 14.75
C LEU A 97 -19.30 17.01 13.25
N GLN A 98 -20.26 17.57 12.50
CA GLN A 98 -20.09 17.89 11.09
C GLN A 98 -18.95 18.89 10.85
N ASP A 99 -18.84 19.93 11.67
CA ASP A 99 -17.73 20.90 11.59
C ASP A 99 -16.37 20.22 11.91
N ALA A 100 -16.34 19.31 12.89
CA ALA A 100 -15.15 18.53 13.25
C ALA A 100 -14.74 17.56 12.13
N GLN A 101 -15.68 16.82 11.55
CA GLN A 101 -15.47 15.90 10.43
C GLN A 101 -14.99 16.64 9.18
N THR A 102 -15.61 17.78 8.87
CA THR A 102 -15.21 18.64 7.74
C THR A 102 -13.79 19.15 7.95
N ARG A 103 -13.47 19.63 9.15
CA ARG A 103 -12.12 20.07 9.50
C ARG A 103 -11.11 18.92 9.42
N LEU A 104 -11.46 17.74 9.93
CA LEU A 104 -10.65 16.52 9.87
C LEU A 104 -10.31 16.16 8.43
N PHE A 105 -11.31 16.15 7.54
CA PHE A 105 -11.13 15.89 6.12
C PHE A 105 -10.13 16.87 5.47
N PHE A 106 -10.34 18.18 5.62
CA PHE A 106 -9.45 19.19 5.04
C PHE A 106 -8.03 19.11 5.60
N LYS A 107 -7.89 18.75 6.88
CA LYS A 107 -6.56 18.56 7.48
C LYS A 107 -5.87 17.33 6.97
N ALA A 108 -6.57 16.21 6.82
CA ALA A 108 -6.01 15.03 6.21
C ALA A 108 -5.60 15.27 4.75
N GLN A 109 -6.45 15.94 3.96
CA GLN A 109 -6.11 16.32 2.60
C GLN A 109 -4.86 17.22 2.55
N SER A 110 -4.75 18.18 3.47
CA SER A 110 -3.55 19.01 3.59
C SER A 110 -2.29 18.18 3.86
N VAL A 111 -2.36 17.18 4.74
CA VAL A 111 -1.24 16.27 5.04
C VAL A 111 -0.90 15.43 3.80
N ILE A 112 -1.88 14.93 3.06
CA ILE A 112 -1.64 14.18 1.82
C ILE A 112 -0.91 15.04 0.78
N GLN A 113 -1.30 16.31 0.62
CA GLN A 113 -0.65 17.20 -0.34
C GLN A 113 0.78 17.61 0.10
N SER A 114 1.02 17.85 1.40
CA SER A 114 2.33 18.28 1.90
C SER A 114 3.31 17.13 2.13
N ASP A 115 2.85 16.07 2.81
CA ASP A 115 3.71 15.02 3.36
C ASP A 115 3.79 13.77 2.47
N ILE A 116 2.93 13.65 1.45
CA ILE A 116 2.95 12.55 0.48
C ILE A 116 3.27 13.07 -0.92
N ARG A 117 2.45 13.98 -1.47
CA ARG A 117 2.65 14.49 -2.84
C ARG A 117 3.90 15.34 -2.98
N SER A 118 4.11 16.27 -2.06
CA SER A 118 5.22 17.24 -2.12
C SER A 118 6.41 16.81 -1.26
N TYR A 119 6.45 15.54 -0.88
CA TYR A 119 7.50 15.01 -0.04
C TYR A 119 8.85 15.02 -0.77
N ALA A 120 9.85 15.65 -0.15
CA ALA A 120 11.22 15.66 -0.62
C ALA A 120 12.04 14.61 0.16
N PRO A 121 12.47 13.50 -0.48
CA PRO A 121 13.24 12.46 0.21
C PRO A 121 14.57 12.99 0.72
N LYS A 122 14.90 12.72 1.98
CA LYS A 122 16.21 13.05 2.55
C LYS A 122 17.22 11.95 2.22
N PRO A 123 18.54 12.22 2.32
CA PRO A 123 19.55 11.18 2.10
C PRO A 123 19.41 10.00 3.06
N GLU A 124 18.97 10.24 4.30
CA GLU A 124 18.66 9.21 5.29
C GLU A 124 17.52 8.29 4.84
N ASP A 125 16.44 8.84 4.29
CA ASP A 125 15.27 8.06 3.86
C ASP A 125 15.62 7.13 2.70
N LEU A 126 16.58 7.52 1.88
CA LEU A 126 17.06 6.76 0.72
C LEU A 126 18.23 5.83 1.06
N ALA A 127 18.66 5.70 2.31
CA ALA A 127 19.84 4.92 2.71
C ALA A 127 19.60 3.40 2.71
N TYR A 128 19.10 2.86 1.59
CA TYR A 128 18.99 1.42 1.36
C TYR A 128 20.23 0.92 0.60
N PRO A 129 20.76 -0.27 0.93
CA PRO A 129 20.23 -1.27 1.87
C PRO A 129 20.58 -1.04 3.36
N ASP A 130 21.44 -0.07 3.70
CA ASP A 130 22.02 0.08 5.05
C ASP A 130 20.99 0.18 6.18
N ARG A 131 19.84 0.82 5.91
CA ARG A 131 18.70 0.88 6.84
C ARG A 131 18.13 -0.50 7.20
N LEU A 132 18.09 -1.42 6.23
CA LEU A 132 17.59 -2.77 6.45
C LEU A 132 18.61 -3.59 7.24
N ALA A 133 19.89 -3.50 6.89
CA ALA A 133 20.96 -4.20 7.61
C ALA A 133 21.03 -3.77 9.09
N SER A 134 20.98 -2.47 9.35
CA SER A 134 21.01 -1.92 10.71
C SER A 134 19.82 -2.38 11.57
N SER A 135 18.66 -2.56 10.93
CA SER A 135 17.48 -3.11 11.60
C SER A 135 17.71 -4.57 11.98
N VAL A 136 18.22 -5.42 11.09
CA VAL A 136 18.51 -6.85 11.34
C VAL A 136 19.47 -7.02 12.52
N ASP A 137 20.54 -6.24 12.59
CA ASP A 137 21.55 -6.32 13.68
C ASP A 137 21.00 -5.92 15.06
N SER A 138 19.99 -5.05 15.09
CA SER A 138 19.39 -4.55 16.34
C SER A 138 18.42 -5.56 16.99
N HIS A 139 18.06 -6.66 16.31
CA HIS A 139 17.15 -7.69 16.84
C HIS A 139 17.76 -8.55 17.97
N GLY A 140 19.02 -8.31 18.36
CA GLY A 140 19.65 -8.90 19.56
C GLY A 140 19.49 -8.07 20.84
N GLY A 141 18.96 -6.85 20.78
CA GLY A 141 18.98 -5.92 21.92
C GLY A 141 17.80 -4.96 21.96
N GLN A 142 16.80 -5.34 22.75
CA GLN A 142 15.93 -4.46 23.54
C GLN A 142 15.34 -3.22 22.83
N GLN A 143 14.06 -3.35 22.45
CA GLN A 143 13.11 -2.26 22.21
C GLN A 143 13.28 -1.09 23.19
N VAL A 144 13.82 0.03 22.72
CA VAL A 144 13.55 1.37 23.28
C VAL A 144 13.80 2.37 22.15
N LEU A 145 12.75 3.05 21.68
CA LEU A 145 12.67 4.49 21.39
C LEU A 145 11.51 4.77 20.42
N THR A 146 10.36 5.13 21.00
CA THR A 146 9.20 5.89 20.47
C THR A 146 7.83 5.31 20.88
N ALA A 147 7.76 4.64 22.04
CA ALA A 147 6.52 4.50 22.78
C ALA A 147 6.19 5.81 23.53
N THR A 148 5.77 6.83 22.80
CA THR A 148 5.06 7.99 23.38
C THR A 148 3.98 8.42 22.39
N GLU A 149 2.72 8.25 22.81
CA GLU A 149 1.48 8.87 22.27
C GLU A 149 0.77 8.25 21.05
N LYS A 150 0.69 6.91 20.88
CA LYS A 150 -0.12 6.30 19.80
C LYS A 150 -0.94 5.06 20.19
N GLU A 151 -1.73 5.13 21.25
CA GLU A 151 -2.76 4.11 21.54
C GLU A 151 -4.16 4.57 21.14
N SER A 152 -4.33 4.90 19.85
CA SER A 152 -5.61 4.92 19.14
C SER A 152 -5.35 4.49 17.69
N PHE A 153 -4.79 3.29 17.52
CA PHE A 153 -4.57 2.69 16.21
C PHE A 153 -5.76 1.79 15.91
N SER A 154 -6.60 2.17 14.94
CA SER A 154 -7.71 1.36 14.46
C SER A 154 -7.24 -0.06 14.16
N GLN A 155 -7.95 -1.07 14.68
CA GLN A 155 -7.57 -2.48 14.58
C GLN A 155 -7.41 -2.96 13.14
N LEU A 156 -8.04 -2.29 12.18
CA LEU A 156 -7.97 -2.54 10.74
C LEU A 156 -6.55 -2.40 10.15
N PHE A 157 -5.71 -1.59 10.77
CA PHE A 157 -4.33 -1.38 10.32
C PHE A 157 -3.32 -2.14 11.20
N ARG A 158 -3.72 -3.09 12.05
CA ARG A 158 -2.75 -3.97 12.74
C ARG A 158 -2.36 -5.14 11.84
N LEU A 159 -1.33 -4.93 11.01
CA LEU A 159 -0.72 -5.98 10.19
C LEU A 159 0.42 -6.67 10.96
N PRO A 160 0.65 -7.99 10.80
CA PRO A 160 1.87 -8.65 11.30
C PRO A 160 3.15 -8.01 10.72
N THR A 161 3.08 -7.49 9.50
CA THR A 161 4.16 -6.77 8.79
C THR A 161 4.43 -5.36 9.34
N ILE A 162 3.59 -4.85 10.26
CA ILE A 162 3.68 -3.49 10.82
C ILE A 162 4.66 -3.38 12.00
N ASP A 163 5.11 -4.50 12.57
CA ASP A 163 6.06 -4.49 13.69
C ASP A 163 7.44 -3.87 13.33
N LYS A 164 7.72 -3.65 12.03
CA LYS A 164 8.94 -3.00 11.52
C LYS A 164 8.69 -1.73 10.70
N GLN A 165 7.70 -0.91 11.09
CA GLN A 165 7.41 0.38 10.43
C GLN A 165 8.67 1.26 10.27
N GLU A 166 9.68 1.15 11.14
CA GLU A 166 10.93 1.91 11.07
C GLU A 166 11.71 1.74 9.75
N THR A 167 11.53 0.61 9.06
CA THR A 167 12.18 0.33 7.76
C THR A 167 11.39 0.84 6.56
N TRP A 168 10.17 1.32 6.78
CA TRP A 168 9.30 1.79 5.71
C TRP A 168 9.75 3.16 5.21
N PHE A 169 9.43 3.44 3.96
CA PHE A 169 9.61 4.76 3.39
C PHE A 169 8.57 5.76 3.99
N PRO A 170 8.95 7.01 4.29
CA PRO A 170 8.08 7.91 5.06
C PRO A 170 6.72 8.21 4.45
N THR A 171 6.60 8.31 3.12
CA THR A 171 5.30 8.56 2.48
C THR A 171 4.32 7.40 2.66
N LEU A 172 4.81 6.15 2.72
CA LEU A 172 4.00 4.98 3.02
C LEU A 172 3.48 5.01 4.46
N GLN A 173 4.36 5.31 5.44
CA GLN A 173 3.96 5.47 6.84
C GLN A 173 2.88 6.54 7.00
N LYS A 174 3.07 7.69 6.35
CA LYS A 174 2.13 8.81 6.38
C LYS A 174 0.80 8.44 5.74
N THR A 175 0.81 7.72 4.63
CA THR A 175 -0.39 7.22 3.95
C THR A 175 -1.21 6.34 4.88
N VAL A 176 -0.60 5.30 5.46
CA VAL A 176 -1.28 4.38 6.40
C VAL A 176 -1.81 5.14 7.62
N TRP A 177 -1.01 6.04 8.18
CA TRP A 177 -1.43 6.83 9.33
C TRP A 177 -2.65 7.70 9.01
N VAL A 178 -2.65 8.50 7.93
CA VAL A 178 -3.80 9.35 7.57
C VAL A 178 -5.05 8.51 7.35
N LEU A 179 -4.95 7.40 6.61
CA LEU A 179 -6.11 6.55 6.31
C LEU A 179 -6.68 5.89 7.58
N SER A 180 -5.83 5.49 8.53
CA SER A 180 -6.27 5.00 9.83
C SER A 180 -7.08 6.02 10.63
N GLN A 181 -6.74 7.30 10.52
CA GLN A 181 -7.45 8.37 11.23
C GLN A 181 -8.77 8.73 10.57
N LEU A 182 -8.95 8.50 9.27
CA LEU A 182 -10.16 8.90 8.56
C LEU A 182 -11.24 7.82 8.52
N HIS A 183 -10.84 6.55 8.54
CA HIS A 183 -11.73 5.41 8.29
C HIS A 183 -13.02 5.43 9.15
N GLU A 184 -12.93 5.79 10.44
CA GLU A 184 -14.07 5.70 11.37
C GLU A 184 -14.95 6.95 11.38
N PHE A 185 -14.46 8.09 10.88
CA PHE A 185 -15.10 9.40 11.06
C PHE A 185 -15.59 10.03 9.77
N VAL A 186 -15.28 9.45 8.60
CA VAL A 186 -15.66 9.99 7.29
C VAL A 186 -16.63 9.07 6.59
N ASN A 187 -17.54 9.64 5.78
CA ASN A 187 -18.45 8.86 4.94
C ASN A 187 -17.65 7.87 4.07
N PRO A 188 -18.05 6.58 3.98
CA PRO A 188 -17.34 5.56 3.20
C PRO A 188 -17.02 5.94 1.76
N ALA A 189 -17.92 6.67 1.07
CA ALA A 189 -17.69 7.12 -0.30
C ALA A 189 -16.56 8.16 -0.38
N ILE A 190 -16.59 9.16 0.51
CA ILE A 190 -15.55 10.20 0.59
C ILE A 190 -14.21 9.57 1.02
N PHE A 191 -14.25 8.60 1.93
CA PHE A 191 -13.08 7.83 2.34
C PHE A 191 -12.48 7.02 1.19
N ALA A 192 -13.30 6.39 0.34
CA ALA A 192 -12.81 5.64 -0.81
C ALA A 192 -12.04 6.56 -1.80
N ASP A 193 -12.57 7.75 -2.07
CA ASP A 193 -11.93 8.74 -2.95
C ASP A 193 -10.59 9.22 -2.39
N ILE A 194 -10.56 9.60 -1.10
CA ILE A 194 -9.31 10.09 -0.49
C ILE A 194 -8.28 8.96 -0.30
N ALA A 195 -8.73 7.74 -0.05
CA ALA A 195 -7.88 6.56 0.00
C ALA A 195 -7.23 6.28 -1.35
N GLN A 196 -8.02 6.31 -2.43
CA GLN A 196 -7.51 6.15 -3.79
C GLN A 196 -6.47 7.23 -4.13
N GLU A 197 -6.74 8.50 -3.81
CA GLU A 197 -5.80 9.59 -4.03
C GLU A 197 -4.50 9.37 -3.25
N ALA A 198 -4.58 9.10 -1.94
CA ALA A 198 -3.42 8.92 -1.07
C ALA A 198 -2.54 7.74 -1.51
N VAL A 199 -3.16 6.59 -1.84
CA VAL A 199 -2.45 5.40 -2.34
C VAL A 199 -1.77 5.69 -3.68
N THR A 200 -2.44 6.40 -4.59
CA THR A 200 -1.87 6.77 -5.90
C THR A 200 -0.67 7.70 -5.75
N LEU A 201 -0.76 8.72 -4.89
CA LEU A 201 0.33 9.64 -4.61
C LEU A 201 1.50 8.93 -3.90
N CYS A 202 1.21 8.03 -2.96
CA CYS A 202 2.22 7.19 -2.33
C CYS A 202 2.96 6.34 -3.37
N ARG A 203 2.23 5.68 -4.28
CA ARG A 203 2.82 4.90 -5.38
C ARG A 203 3.78 5.73 -6.23
N GLN A 204 3.36 6.93 -6.63
CA GLN A 204 4.22 7.85 -7.40
C GLN A 204 5.48 8.25 -6.63
N SER A 205 5.34 8.56 -5.34
CA SER A 205 6.46 8.88 -4.46
C SER A 205 7.47 7.73 -4.36
N LEU A 206 6.99 6.49 -4.24
CA LEU A 206 7.85 5.29 -4.19
C LEU A 206 8.61 5.06 -5.50
N ILE A 207 7.96 5.28 -6.65
CA ILE A 207 8.63 5.17 -7.96
C ILE A 207 9.77 6.20 -8.05
N LEU A 208 9.50 7.45 -7.70
CA LEU A 208 10.51 8.52 -7.69
C LEU A 208 11.68 8.18 -6.76
N ALA A 209 11.39 7.73 -5.54
CA ALA A 209 12.42 7.32 -4.58
C ALA A 209 13.25 6.14 -5.12
N SER A 210 12.62 5.18 -5.80
CA SER A 210 13.34 4.07 -6.42
C SER A 210 14.33 4.53 -7.48
N ASP A 211 13.94 5.50 -8.32
CA ASP A 211 14.80 6.03 -9.37
C ASP A 211 15.96 6.85 -8.79
N MET A 212 15.72 7.58 -7.70
CA MET A 212 16.79 8.26 -6.95
C MET A 212 17.81 7.27 -6.36
N ILE A 213 17.35 6.11 -5.87
CA ILE A 213 18.24 5.06 -5.37
C ILE A 213 19.07 4.47 -6.52
N LYS A 214 18.45 4.18 -7.67
CA LYS A 214 19.15 3.65 -8.87
C LYS A 214 20.27 4.58 -9.34
N GLN A 215 20.01 5.89 -9.31
CA GLN A 215 20.95 6.93 -9.76
C GLN A 215 22.10 7.19 -8.78
N ARG A 216 22.09 6.62 -7.57
CA ARG A 216 23.16 6.82 -6.60
C ARG A 216 24.45 6.15 -7.09
N THR A 217 25.43 6.98 -7.46
CA THR A 217 26.75 6.55 -7.90
C THR A 217 27.56 6.03 -6.70
N GLY A 218 27.74 4.71 -6.60
CA GLY A 218 28.53 4.11 -5.50
C GLY A 218 28.65 2.59 -5.51
N SER A 219 27.73 1.87 -6.15
CA SER A 219 27.79 0.40 -6.27
C SER A 219 27.20 -0.05 -7.61
N SER A 220 27.76 -1.07 -8.25
CA SER A 220 27.14 -1.74 -9.40
C SER A 220 25.80 -2.38 -9.06
N THR A 221 25.44 -2.47 -7.78
CA THR A 221 24.16 -2.99 -7.28
C THR A 221 23.09 -1.92 -7.07
N SER A 222 23.39 -0.63 -7.26
CA SER A 222 22.44 0.46 -6.96
C SER A 222 21.13 0.33 -7.73
N VAL A 223 21.20 -0.20 -8.96
CA VAL A 223 20.03 -0.46 -9.81
C VAL A 223 19.15 -1.53 -9.18
N LEU A 224 19.71 -2.68 -8.82
CA LEU A 224 19.00 -3.77 -8.14
C LEU A 224 18.41 -3.29 -6.80
N ASP A 225 19.16 -2.50 -6.03
CA ASP A 225 18.71 -1.94 -4.75
C ASP A 225 17.49 -1.02 -4.91
N GLY A 226 17.45 -0.20 -5.96
CA GLY A 226 16.29 0.63 -6.27
C GLY A 226 15.08 -0.20 -6.69
N GLN A 227 15.27 -1.27 -7.46
CA GLN A 227 14.18 -2.17 -7.85
C GLN A 227 13.63 -2.96 -6.67
N LEU A 228 14.50 -3.53 -5.82
CA LEU A 228 14.09 -4.26 -4.62
C LEU A 228 13.43 -3.34 -3.59
N PHE A 229 13.90 -2.09 -3.46
CA PHE A 229 13.22 -1.07 -2.68
C PHE A 229 11.78 -0.87 -3.18
N LEU A 230 11.58 -0.70 -4.48
CA LEU A 230 10.26 -0.49 -5.05
C LEU A 230 9.36 -1.73 -4.86
N ALA A 231 9.88 -2.93 -5.15
CA ALA A 231 9.15 -4.19 -4.97
C ALA A 231 8.66 -4.36 -3.52
N ARG A 232 9.55 -4.19 -2.54
CA ARG A 232 9.21 -4.27 -1.10
C ARG A 232 8.07 -3.33 -0.75
N HIS A 233 8.17 -2.06 -1.13
CA HIS A 233 7.18 -1.06 -0.72
C HIS A 233 5.86 -1.18 -1.49
N LEU A 234 5.87 -1.65 -2.75
CA LEU A 234 4.64 -1.96 -3.48
C LEU A 234 3.90 -3.18 -2.90
N LEU A 235 4.61 -4.20 -2.42
CA LEU A 235 3.99 -5.32 -1.72
C LEU A 235 3.27 -4.87 -0.44
N ILE A 236 3.91 -4.01 0.35
CA ILE A 236 3.29 -3.44 1.56
C ILE A 236 2.09 -2.55 1.19
N LEU A 237 2.22 -1.70 0.17
CA LEU A 237 1.12 -0.83 -0.28
C LEU A 237 -0.06 -1.65 -0.83
N LYS A 238 0.22 -2.79 -1.48
CA LYS A 238 -0.80 -3.75 -1.92
C LYS A 238 -1.55 -4.36 -0.74
N GLU A 239 -0.82 -4.84 0.26
CA GLU A 239 -1.42 -5.38 1.50
C GLU A 239 -2.33 -4.33 2.14
N VAL A 240 -1.86 -3.10 2.33
CA VAL A 240 -2.67 -1.98 2.83
C VAL A 240 -3.94 -1.80 1.99
N THR A 241 -3.83 -1.76 0.66
CA THR A 241 -4.97 -1.57 -0.25
C THR A 241 -5.99 -2.69 -0.14
N ASP A 242 -5.54 -3.95 -0.01
CA ASP A 242 -6.40 -5.12 0.17
C ASP A 242 -7.19 -5.02 1.51
N HIS A 243 -6.56 -4.52 2.58
CA HIS A 243 -7.25 -4.28 3.86
C HIS A 243 -8.29 -3.17 3.78
N LEU A 244 -8.01 -2.08 3.05
CA LEU A 244 -9.00 -1.03 2.81
C LEU A 244 -10.21 -1.54 2.03
N GLU A 245 -9.98 -2.42 1.05
CA GLU A 245 -11.06 -3.02 0.25
C GLU A 245 -11.98 -3.90 1.12
N LEU A 246 -11.40 -4.71 2.00
CA LEU A 246 -12.15 -5.54 2.96
C LEU A 246 -12.98 -4.68 3.91
N ALA A 247 -12.37 -3.64 4.50
CA ALA A 247 -13.07 -2.73 5.40
C ALA A 247 -14.26 -2.01 4.72
N HIS A 248 -14.12 -1.65 3.45
CA HIS A 248 -15.20 -1.02 2.69
C HIS A 248 -16.38 -1.98 2.42
N ARG A 249 -16.10 -3.27 2.21
CA ARG A 249 -17.15 -4.31 2.04
C ARG A 249 -17.90 -4.58 3.34
N ASP A 250 -17.19 -4.65 4.47
CA ASP A 250 -17.82 -4.87 5.77
C ASP A 250 -18.72 -3.67 6.16
N ALA A 251 -18.29 -2.44 5.82
CA ALA A 251 -19.09 -1.24 6.04
C ALA A 251 -20.36 -1.22 5.17
N SER A 252 -20.29 -1.59 3.89
CA SER A 252 -21.46 -1.57 3.00
C SER A 252 -22.53 -2.60 3.35
N GLU A 253 -22.15 -3.75 3.94
CA GLU A 253 -23.11 -4.76 4.41
C GLU A 253 -23.88 -4.33 5.68
N PHE A 254 -23.24 -3.56 6.58
CA PHE A 254 -23.87 -3.07 7.82
C PHE A 254 -24.72 -1.79 7.62
N GLN A 255 -24.56 -1.09 6.50
CA GLN A 255 -25.12 0.25 6.28
C GLN A 255 -26.51 0.27 5.61
N TYR A 256 -27.19 -0.88 5.53
CA TYR A 256 -28.59 -0.98 5.04
C TYR A 256 -29.66 -0.63 6.10
N GLY A 257 -29.29 -0.08 7.27
CA GLY A 257 -30.22 0.07 8.40
C GLY A 257 -30.52 1.49 8.92
N VAL A 258 -29.57 2.45 8.90
CA VAL A 258 -29.72 3.67 9.74
C VAL A 258 -29.19 4.97 9.08
N THR A 259 -28.48 4.96 7.96
CA THR A 259 -27.85 6.19 7.40
C THR A 259 -28.66 6.94 6.35
N ASP A 260 -29.85 6.47 5.99
CA ASP A 260 -30.71 7.12 4.99
C ASP A 260 -31.23 8.51 5.44
N THR A 261 -31.24 8.79 6.75
CA THR A 261 -31.71 10.09 7.28
C THR A 261 -30.64 11.19 7.19
N LEU A 262 -29.35 10.85 7.32
CA LEU A 262 -28.24 11.82 7.20
C LEU A 262 -27.85 12.07 5.74
N ALA A 263 -27.93 11.05 4.87
CA ALA A 263 -27.76 11.22 3.42
C ALA A 263 -28.82 12.15 2.81
N SER A 264 -30.05 12.12 3.32
CA SER A 264 -31.13 13.02 2.90
C SER A 264 -30.91 14.48 3.34
N MET A 265 -30.26 14.72 4.47
CA MET A 265 -30.00 16.08 4.99
C MET A 265 -28.76 16.71 4.32
N LEU A 266 -27.69 15.93 4.12
CA LEU A 266 -26.48 16.40 3.42
C LEU A 266 -26.76 16.76 1.95
N ASN A 267 -27.64 16.01 1.28
CA ASN A 267 -28.14 16.35 -0.07
C ASN A 267 -28.94 17.67 -0.11
N THR A 268 -29.46 18.13 1.02
CA THR A 268 -30.22 19.39 1.10
C THR A 268 -29.29 20.60 1.25
N THR A 269 -28.12 20.43 1.88
CA THR A 269 -27.09 21.48 2.02
C THR A 269 -26.09 21.55 0.85
N THR A 270 -26.03 20.51 0.01
CA THR A 270 -25.22 20.49 -1.23
C THR A 270 -26.02 20.86 -2.49
N SER A 271 -27.23 21.43 -2.36
CA SER A 271 -28.08 21.83 -3.49
C SER A 271 -27.54 23.01 -4.34
N LEU A 272 -26.30 23.47 -4.10
CA LEU A 272 -25.60 24.48 -4.91
C LEU A 272 -24.50 23.88 -5.80
N PHE A 273 -24.26 22.57 -5.73
CA PHE A 273 -23.43 21.86 -6.71
C PHE A 273 -24.31 20.95 -7.56
N PRO A 274 -24.54 21.29 -8.84
CA PRO A 274 -25.35 20.46 -9.72
C PRO A 274 -24.71 19.09 -9.92
N ASP A 275 -25.46 18.01 -9.64
CA ASP A 275 -25.11 16.62 -9.96
C ASP A 275 -24.69 16.42 -11.44
N ALA A 276 -25.13 17.33 -12.32
CA ALA A 276 -24.74 17.36 -13.73
C ALA A 276 -23.26 17.73 -13.98
N LEU A 277 -22.57 18.38 -13.05
CA LEU A 277 -21.14 18.68 -13.19
C LEU A 277 -20.27 17.44 -12.95
N PHE A 278 -20.66 16.54 -12.04
CA PHE A 278 -19.91 15.30 -11.77
C PHE A 278 -19.99 14.31 -12.95
N ALA A 279 -21.13 14.24 -13.65
CA ALA A 279 -21.28 13.45 -14.87
C ALA A 279 -20.55 14.06 -16.09
N SER A 280 -20.45 15.39 -16.18
CA SER A 280 -19.73 16.08 -17.26
C SER A 280 -18.20 16.05 -17.07
N LEU A 281 -17.71 15.73 -15.87
CA LEU A 281 -16.29 15.61 -15.54
C LEU A 281 -15.75 14.18 -15.59
N GLY A 282 -16.59 13.18 -15.89
CA GLY A 282 -16.15 11.79 -16.12
C GLY A 282 -15.71 11.03 -14.87
N MET A 283 -16.33 11.29 -13.71
CA MET A 283 -16.02 10.57 -12.46
C MET A 283 -16.68 9.17 -12.46
N PRO A 284 -15.92 8.07 -12.34
CA PRO A 284 -16.45 6.70 -12.35
C PRO A 284 -17.21 6.38 -11.05
N ARG A 285 -18.06 5.34 -11.12
CA ARG A 285 -18.83 4.84 -9.96
C ARG A 285 -17.89 4.34 -8.87
N THR A 286 -18.22 4.66 -7.61
CA THR A 286 -17.39 4.55 -6.39
C THR A 286 -16.88 3.13 -6.08
N GLU A 287 -17.47 2.08 -6.65
CA GLU A 287 -16.98 0.70 -6.56
C GLU A 287 -15.67 0.45 -7.35
N GLU A 288 -15.28 1.35 -8.25
CA GLU A 288 -14.12 1.18 -9.14
C GLU A 288 -12.83 1.86 -8.62
N GLY A 289 -12.92 2.76 -7.64
CA GLY A 289 -11.81 3.66 -7.29
C GLY A 289 -10.59 2.97 -6.68
N ILE A 290 -10.77 2.25 -5.58
CA ILE A 290 -9.71 1.49 -4.90
C ILE A 290 -9.19 0.37 -5.81
N GLN A 291 -10.06 -0.22 -6.64
CA GLN A 291 -9.65 -1.20 -7.65
C GLN A 291 -8.64 -0.60 -8.63
N VAL A 292 -8.87 0.62 -9.13
CA VAL A 292 -7.92 1.27 -10.04
C VAL A 292 -6.55 1.48 -9.39
N ALA A 293 -6.51 1.87 -8.11
CA ALA A 293 -5.26 2.00 -7.37
C ALA A 293 -4.52 0.65 -7.27
N LYS A 294 -5.25 -0.43 -6.96
CA LYS A 294 -4.75 -1.81 -6.89
C LYS A 294 -4.20 -2.31 -8.21
N HIS A 295 -4.93 -2.12 -9.32
CA HIS A 295 -4.47 -2.48 -10.66
C HIS A 295 -3.17 -1.74 -11.03
N GLY A 296 -3.04 -0.46 -10.64
CA GLY A 296 -1.81 0.30 -10.82
C GLY A 296 -0.63 -0.28 -10.03
N ILE A 297 -0.86 -0.70 -8.77
CA ILE A 297 0.15 -1.36 -7.94
C ILE A 297 0.56 -2.70 -8.56
N ASP A 298 -0.38 -3.53 -8.99
CA ASP A 298 -0.11 -4.83 -9.61
C ASP A 298 0.66 -4.71 -10.93
N HIS A 299 0.33 -3.71 -11.75
CA HIS A 299 1.06 -3.40 -12.97
C HIS A 299 2.51 -3.03 -12.68
N ASP A 300 2.74 -2.10 -11.74
CA ASP A 300 4.08 -1.69 -11.36
C ASP A 300 4.87 -2.84 -10.69
N LEU A 301 4.21 -3.66 -9.87
CA LEU A 301 4.83 -4.82 -9.24
C LEU A 301 5.28 -5.84 -10.28
N LYS A 302 4.44 -6.15 -11.27
CA LYS A 302 4.82 -7.05 -12.38
C LYS A 302 6.03 -6.52 -13.14
N ARG A 303 6.01 -5.23 -13.50
CA ARG A 303 7.12 -4.56 -14.19
C ARG A 303 8.42 -4.64 -13.38
N VAL A 304 8.35 -4.32 -12.09
CA VAL A 304 9.53 -4.34 -11.21
C VAL A 304 10.05 -5.76 -11.01
N CYS A 305 9.18 -6.75 -10.86
CA CYS A 305 9.60 -8.16 -10.79
C CYS A 305 10.34 -8.59 -12.07
N GLU A 306 9.84 -8.23 -13.25
CA GLU A 306 10.53 -8.49 -14.53
C GLU A 306 11.89 -7.79 -14.60
N GLU A 307 11.97 -6.54 -14.13
CA GLU A 307 13.22 -5.77 -14.05
C GLU A 307 14.22 -6.38 -13.05
N VAL A 308 13.77 -6.86 -11.89
CA VAL A 308 14.61 -7.59 -10.91
C VAL A 308 15.14 -8.88 -11.51
N ILE A 309 14.28 -9.67 -12.17
CA ILE A 309 14.69 -10.92 -12.82
C ILE A 309 15.73 -10.65 -13.90
N ALA A 310 15.54 -9.60 -14.71
CA ALA A 310 16.50 -9.17 -15.71
C ALA A 310 17.82 -8.74 -15.07
N GLU A 311 17.81 -7.90 -14.03
CA GLU A 311 19.02 -7.40 -13.37
C GLU A 311 19.82 -8.54 -12.70
N CYS A 312 19.14 -9.56 -12.19
CA CYS A 312 19.80 -10.74 -11.60
C CYS A 312 20.38 -11.70 -12.66
N SER A 313 19.74 -11.83 -13.83
CA SER A 313 20.10 -12.83 -14.85
C SER A 313 21.03 -12.30 -15.93
N MET A 314 20.84 -11.05 -16.37
CA MET A 314 21.57 -10.46 -17.50
C MET A 314 23.09 -10.42 -17.31
N PRO A 315 23.66 -10.06 -16.13
CA PRO A 315 25.11 -10.08 -15.95
C PRO A 315 25.72 -11.48 -16.14
N ILE A 316 24.96 -12.52 -15.81
CA ILE A 316 25.36 -13.93 -15.89
C ILE A 316 25.19 -14.47 -17.31
N SER A 317 24.05 -14.19 -17.96
CA SER A 317 23.73 -14.76 -19.28
C SER A 317 24.21 -13.93 -20.47
N SER A 318 24.46 -12.63 -20.31
CA SER A 318 24.89 -11.74 -21.40
C SER A 318 26.13 -12.26 -22.18
N PRO A 319 27.20 -12.76 -21.54
CA PRO A 319 28.36 -13.27 -22.27
C PRO A 319 28.04 -14.46 -23.17
N ILE A 320 27.24 -15.42 -22.67
CA ILE A 320 26.88 -16.63 -23.42
C ILE A 320 25.85 -16.31 -24.51
N VAL A 321 24.86 -15.45 -24.23
CA VAL A 321 23.85 -15.01 -25.20
C VAL A 321 24.49 -14.20 -26.33
N ALA A 322 25.41 -13.29 -26.02
CA ALA A 322 26.13 -12.52 -27.03
C ALA A 322 26.99 -13.40 -27.93
N TRP A 323 27.59 -14.46 -27.38
CA TRP A 323 28.35 -15.44 -28.16
C TRP A 323 27.45 -16.27 -29.08
N VAL A 324 26.33 -16.78 -28.57
CA VAL A 324 25.30 -17.48 -29.36
C VAL A 324 24.79 -16.61 -30.51
N ALA A 325 24.48 -15.33 -30.24
CA ALA A 325 24.00 -14.39 -31.24
C ALA A 325 25.05 -14.12 -32.34
N LYS A 326 26.34 -14.00 -31.99
CA LYS A 326 27.43 -13.83 -32.95
C LYS A 326 27.54 -15.02 -33.91
N ILE A 327 27.41 -16.24 -33.38
CA ILE A 327 27.44 -17.47 -34.19
C ILE A 327 26.21 -17.56 -35.07
N GLY A 328 25.01 -17.31 -34.52
CA GLY A 328 23.77 -17.27 -35.30
C GLY A 328 23.84 -16.29 -36.46
N ALA A 329 24.36 -15.08 -36.22
CA ALA A 329 24.55 -14.07 -37.27
C ALA A 329 25.58 -14.51 -38.33
N LEU A 330 26.68 -15.15 -37.93
CA LEU A 330 27.68 -15.67 -38.86
C LEU A 330 27.09 -16.80 -39.74
N ASN A 331 26.36 -17.73 -39.14
CA ASN A 331 25.68 -18.81 -39.86
C ASN A 331 24.63 -18.27 -40.84
N ALA A 332 23.85 -17.27 -40.44
CA ALA A 332 22.88 -16.60 -41.31
C ALA A 332 23.57 -15.90 -42.50
N ARG A 333 24.72 -15.24 -42.29
CA ARG A 333 25.51 -14.63 -43.37
C ARG A 333 26.05 -15.66 -44.34
N ILE A 334 26.54 -16.80 -43.84
CA ILE A 334 27.01 -17.91 -44.68
C ILE A 334 25.86 -18.49 -45.51
N ALA A 335 24.70 -18.73 -44.90
CA ALA A 335 23.51 -19.21 -45.60
C ALA A 335 23.03 -18.24 -46.69
N ALA A 336 23.10 -16.93 -46.45
CA ALA A 336 22.76 -15.91 -47.45
C ALA A 336 23.76 -15.85 -48.64
N LEU A 337 25.01 -16.25 -48.43
CA LEU A 337 26.07 -16.27 -49.46
C LEU A 337 26.10 -17.58 -50.28
N ARG A 338 25.42 -18.65 -49.84
CA ARG A 338 25.34 -19.95 -50.53
C ARG A 338 23.92 -20.56 -50.43
N PRO A 339 23.08 -20.44 -51.47
CA PRO A 339 21.76 -21.09 -51.50
C PRO A 339 21.76 -22.56 -51.95
N ASP A 340 22.89 -23.10 -52.46
CA ASP A 340 22.96 -24.51 -52.93
C ASP A 340 23.47 -25.47 -51.84
N ASN A 341 22.65 -26.50 -51.58
CA ASN A 341 22.77 -27.59 -50.61
C ASN A 341 24.15 -28.30 -50.56
N SER A 342 25.13 -27.71 -49.89
CA SER A 342 26.35 -28.39 -49.45
C SER A 342 26.65 -28.04 -47.98
N GLU A 343 27.08 -29.05 -47.23
CA GLU A 343 27.05 -29.14 -45.75
C GLU A 343 27.56 -27.89 -44.99
N PRO A 344 26.87 -27.44 -43.93
CA PRO A 344 27.16 -26.19 -43.22
C PRO A 344 28.27 -26.25 -42.15
N SER A 345 29.00 -27.35 -41.95
CA SER A 345 29.67 -27.55 -40.65
C SER A 345 31.09 -26.96 -40.47
N SER A 346 31.88 -26.70 -41.52
CA SER A 346 33.34 -26.49 -41.32
C SER A 346 33.80 -25.05 -41.05
N THR A 347 33.09 -24.02 -41.49
CA THR A 347 33.58 -22.62 -41.42
C THR A 347 33.36 -21.96 -40.07
N ALA A 348 32.27 -22.25 -39.38
CA ALA A 348 32.03 -21.72 -38.03
C ALA A 348 33.01 -22.32 -37.01
N GLN A 349 33.40 -23.59 -37.18
CA GLN A 349 34.41 -24.29 -36.38
C GLN A 349 35.82 -23.70 -36.53
N THR A 350 36.15 -23.12 -37.69
CA THR A 350 37.48 -22.52 -37.92
C THR A 350 37.60 -21.11 -37.30
N VAL A 351 36.48 -20.39 -37.21
CA VAL A 351 36.45 -19.00 -36.69
C VAL A 351 36.36 -18.97 -35.16
N PHE A 352 35.68 -19.94 -34.55
CA PHE A 352 35.53 -20.03 -33.10
C PHE A 352 36.33 -21.21 -32.54
N GLN A 353 37.32 -20.91 -31.72
CA GLN A 353 38.14 -21.93 -31.04
C GLN A 353 37.37 -22.58 -29.89
N GLN A 354 37.58 -23.88 -29.69
CA GLN A 354 37.00 -24.64 -28.56
C GLN A 354 37.34 -24.01 -27.20
N SER A 355 38.56 -23.48 -27.04
CA SER A 355 39.00 -22.77 -25.82
C SER A 355 38.09 -21.60 -25.43
N SER A 356 37.55 -20.85 -26.41
CA SER A 356 36.66 -19.72 -26.14
C SER A 356 35.32 -20.18 -25.54
N ALA A 357 34.80 -21.33 -25.99
CA ALA A 357 33.57 -21.90 -25.43
C ALA A 357 33.80 -22.47 -24.03
N GLU A 358 34.99 -23.05 -23.78
CA GLU A 358 35.38 -23.54 -22.45
C GLU A 358 35.56 -22.40 -21.45
N GLU A 359 36.18 -21.30 -21.85
CA GLU A 359 36.30 -20.09 -21.03
C GLU A 359 34.94 -19.49 -20.70
N LEU A 360 34.02 -19.44 -21.67
CA LEU A 360 32.66 -18.94 -21.45
C LEU A 360 31.86 -19.80 -20.48
N GLU A 361 31.97 -21.13 -20.59
CA GLU A 361 31.35 -22.06 -19.66
C GLU A 361 31.91 -21.89 -18.24
N HIS A 362 33.23 -21.75 -18.12
CA HIS A 362 33.87 -21.57 -16.83
C HIS A 362 33.47 -20.24 -16.19
N ASN A 363 33.47 -19.16 -16.97
CA ASN A 363 33.06 -17.84 -16.53
C ASN A 363 31.57 -17.81 -16.14
N PHE A 364 30.70 -18.53 -16.87
CA PHE A 364 29.29 -18.66 -16.52
C PHE A 364 29.12 -19.31 -15.14
N ARG A 365 29.84 -20.41 -14.85
CA ARG A 365 29.78 -21.05 -13.52
C ARG A 365 30.24 -20.11 -12.41
N ILE A 366 31.34 -19.38 -12.63
CA ILE A 366 31.85 -18.40 -11.66
C ILE A 366 30.82 -17.27 -11.45
N ALA A 367 30.19 -16.78 -12.53
CA ALA A 367 29.17 -15.75 -12.47
C ALA A 367 27.91 -16.25 -11.71
N CYS A 368 27.50 -17.50 -11.91
CA CYS A 368 26.45 -18.11 -11.07
C CYS A 368 26.88 -18.09 -9.59
N GLU A 369 28.04 -18.63 -9.23
CA GLU A 369 28.44 -18.73 -7.81
C GLU A 369 28.66 -17.37 -7.13
N ARG A 370 29.08 -16.35 -7.87
CA ARG A 370 29.33 -15.00 -7.35
C ARG A 370 28.09 -14.12 -7.41
N ASP A 371 27.54 -13.91 -8.60
CA ASP A 371 26.53 -12.90 -8.87
C ASP A 371 25.13 -13.37 -8.46
N LEU A 372 24.75 -14.62 -8.79
CA LEU A 372 23.45 -15.18 -8.34
C LEU A 372 23.39 -15.31 -6.82
N ARG A 373 24.49 -15.73 -6.18
CA ARG A 373 24.57 -15.78 -4.71
C ARG A 373 24.38 -14.39 -4.10
N SER A 374 25.05 -13.38 -4.65
CA SER A 374 24.93 -12.00 -4.18
C SER A 374 23.50 -11.45 -4.37
N ALA A 375 22.86 -11.79 -5.50
CA ALA A 375 21.48 -11.41 -5.78
C ALA A 375 20.51 -12.10 -4.81
N ALA A 376 20.66 -13.41 -4.57
CA ALA A 376 19.84 -14.14 -3.62
C ALA A 376 19.93 -13.57 -2.20
N ALA A 377 21.14 -13.21 -1.74
CA ALA A 377 21.32 -12.54 -0.44
C ALA A 377 20.61 -11.17 -0.38
N ARG A 378 20.66 -10.38 -1.47
CA ARG A 378 19.97 -9.10 -1.58
C ARG A 378 18.44 -9.27 -1.59
N LEU A 379 17.91 -10.25 -2.32
CA LEU A 379 16.47 -10.53 -2.34
C LEU A 379 15.96 -10.86 -0.92
N ASN A 380 16.68 -11.71 -0.18
CA ASN A 380 16.34 -12.05 1.21
C ASN A 380 16.45 -10.86 2.17
N LEU A 381 17.37 -9.92 1.91
CA LEU A 381 17.50 -8.71 2.74
C LEU A 381 16.32 -7.75 2.57
N TYR A 382 15.81 -7.61 1.34
CA TYR A 382 14.73 -6.68 1.02
C TYR A 382 13.33 -7.27 1.20
N LEU A 383 13.13 -8.54 0.87
CA LEU A 383 11.83 -9.20 0.89
C LEU A 383 11.78 -10.15 2.09
N GLU A 384 10.89 -9.88 3.04
CA GLU A 384 10.79 -10.66 4.28
C GLU A 384 10.05 -11.99 4.08
N ASP A 385 9.27 -12.12 3.01
CA ASP A 385 8.53 -13.33 2.69
C ASP A 385 9.38 -14.30 1.85
N ASP A 386 9.82 -15.39 2.49
CA ASP A 386 10.56 -16.50 1.87
C ASP A 386 9.83 -17.05 0.62
N ARG A 387 8.49 -17.00 0.57
CA ARG A 387 7.72 -17.48 -0.58
C ARG A 387 7.91 -16.55 -1.79
N THR A 388 7.80 -15.25 -1.60
CA THR A 388 8.00 -14.25 -2.66
C THR A 388 9.43 -14.31 -3.19
N VAL A 389 10.42 -14.43 -2.30
CA VAL A 389 11.83 -14.63 -2.69
C VAL A 389 11.99 -15.91 -3.52
N GLY A 390 11.40 -17.03 -3.07
CA GLY A 390 11.45 -18.31 -3.77
C GLY A 390 10.87 -18.24 -5.18
N VAL A 391 9.75 -17.54 -5.38
CA VAL A 391 9.14 -17.35 -6.71
C VAL A 391 10.05 -16.54 -7.63
N LEU A 392 10.62 -15.42 -7.16
CA LEU A 392 11.52 -14.60 -7.98
C LEU A 392 12.80 -15.36 -8.34
N LEU A 393 13.41 -16.05 -7.37
CA LEU A 393 14.59 -16.86 -7.62
C LEU A 393 14.29 -17.99 -8.61
N GLN A 394 13.12 -18.61 -8.53
CA GLN A 394 12.71 -19.61 -9.51
C GLN A 394 12.70 -19.06 -10.93
N HIS A 395 12.11 -17.88 -11.14
CA HIS A 395 12.10 -17.24 -12.47
C HIS A 395 13.50 -16.84 -12.96
N VAL A 396 14.39 -16.41 -12.05
CA VAL A 396 15.81 -16.16 -12.39
C VAL A 396 16.49 -17.47 -12.83
N LYS A 397 16.31 -18.56 -12.07
CA LYS A 397 16.89 -19.87 -12.38
C LYS A 397 16.39 -20.42 -13.72
N ASP A 398 15.09 -20.32 -13.98
CA ASP A 398 14.48 -20.79 -15.24
C ASP A 398 15.05 -20.01 -16.44
N ARG A 399 15.14 -18.68 -16.33
CA ARG A 399 15.73 -17.84 -17.38
C ARG A 399 17.20 -18.18 -17.66
N LEU A 400 18.00 -18.38 -16.60
CA LEU A 400 19.39 -18.79 -16.75
C LEU A 400 19.52 -20.19 -17.38
N ALA A 401 18.61 -21.11 -17.04
CA ALA A 401 18.57 -22.44 -17.61
C ALA A 401 18.23 -22.41 -19.11
N ASP A 402 17.28 -21.57 -19.51
CA ASP A 402 16.89 -21.38 -20.92
C ASP A 402 18.04 -20.77 -21.74
N ASP A 403 18.67 -19.70 -21.23
CA ASP A 403 19.81 -19.05 -21.90
C ASP A 403 21.00 -20.02 -22.05
N TYR A 404 21.28 -20.82 -21.01
CA TYR A 404 22.34 -21.83 -21.06
C TYR A 404 21.99 -23.00 -21.98
N ALA A 405 20.73 -23.40 -22.08
CA ALA A 405 20.30 -24.46 -23.00
C ALA A 405 20.57 -24.05 -24.45
N LEU A 406 20.26 -22.80 -24.83
CA LEU A 406 20.58 -22.25 -26.15
C LEU A 406 22.09 -22.27 -26.43
N PHE A 407 22.91 -21.88 -25.44
CA PHE A 407 24.36 -21.96 -25.54
C PHE A 407 24.83 -23.40 -25.76
N ARG A 408 24.34 -24.33 -24.94
CA ARG A 408 24.70 -25.75 -25.01
C ARG A 408 24.35 -26.35 -26.37
N ASP A 409 23.18 -26.05 -26.90
CA ASP A 409 22.74 -26.58 -28.20
C ASP A 409 23.62 -26.07 -29.35
N VAL A 410 24.03 -24.80 -29.32
CA VAL A 410 25.00 -24.26 -30.30
C VAL A 410 26.35 -24.96 -30.18
N VAL A 411 26.87 -25.14 -28.96
CA VAL A 411 28.15 -25.81 -28.73
C VAL A 411 28.10 -27.28 -29.19
N TRP A 412 27.01 -28.00 -28.93
CA TRP A 412 26.83 -29.38 -29.38
C TRP A 412 26.79 -29.50 -30.90
N ASN A 413 26.19 -28.53 -31.59
CA ASN A 413 26.17 -28.51 -33.05
C ASN A 413 27.52 -28.14 -33.67
N MET A 414 28.38 -27.42 -32.95
CA MET A 414 29.67 -26.94 -33.46
C MET A 414 30.85 -27.84 -33.11
N PHE A 415 30.88 -28.47 -31.94
CA PHE A 415 32.07 -29.19 -31.44
C PHE A 415 31.77 -30.66 -31.13
N ASP A 416 32.78 -31.51 -31.31
CA ASP A 416 32.73 -32.95 -31.04
C ASP A 416 32.91 -33.30 -29.55
N GLY A 417 32.75 -34.60 -29.23
CA GLY A 417 32.40 -35.16 -27.93
C GLY A 417 33.10 -34.64 -26.66
N GLY A 418 34.37 -34.22 -26.72
CA GLY A 418 35.10 -33.74 -25.54
C GLY A 418 34.49 -32.47 -24.91
N MET A 419 33.93 -31.59 -25.73
CA MET A 419 33.22 -30.40 -25.26
C MET A 419 31.84 -30.77 -24.69
N ARG A 420 31.19 -31.80 -25.27
CA ARG A 420 29.84 -32.20 -24.90
C ARG A 420 29.75 -32.79 -23.49
N GLU A 421 30.80 -33.48 -23.05
CA GLU A 421 30.90 -34.06 -21.69
C GLU A 421 31.19 -33.01 -20.60
N ARG A 422 31.70 -31.84 -20.98
CA ARG A 422 32.10 -30.78 -20.04
C ARG A 422 30.97 -29.80 -19.72
N LEU A 423 30.00 -29.64 -20.64
CA LEU A 423 28.82 -28.81 -20.43
C LEU A 423 27.88 -29.43 -19.41
N LEU A 424 27.18 -28.58 -18.65
CA LEU A 424 26.18 -29.04 -17.70
C LEU A 424 24.97 -29.65 -18.41
N GLY A 425 24.57 -30.84 -17.96
CA GLY A 425 23.24 -31.35 -18.24
C GLY A 425 22.17 -30.44 -17.64
N ALA A 426 20.93 -30.53 -18.13
CA ALA A 426 19.83 -29.71 -17.60
C ALA A 426 19.59 -29.97 -16.10
N VAL A 427 19.80 -31.21 -15.66
CA VAL A 427 19.68 -31.60 -14.24
C VAL A 427 20.82 -31.03 -13.41
N ASP A 428 22.06 -31.15 -13.89
CA ASP A 428 23.24 -30.66 -13.18
C ASP A 428 23.26 -29.14 -13.05
N LEU A 429 22.78 -28.43 -14.08
CA LEU A 429 22.63 -26.98 -14.03
C LEU A 429 21.59 -26.56 -12.99
N ARG A 430 20.43 -27.22 -12.96
CA ARG A 430 19.41 -26.95 -11.93
C ARG A 430 19.95 -27.18 -10.53
N PHE A 431 20.64 -28.30 -10.32
CA PHE A 431 21.28 -28.60 -9.04
C PHE A 431 22.33 -27.54 -8.64
N LEU A 432 23.13 -27.05 -9.60
CA LEU A 432 24.07 -25.95 -9.35
C LEU A 432 23.33 -24.68 -8.92
N LEU A 433 22.29 -24.29 -9.66
CA LEU A 433 21.52 -23.07 -9.40
C LEU A 433 20.80 -23.14 -8.04
N ASP A 434 20.18 -24.28 -7.71
CA ASP A 434 19.54 -24.49 -6.41
C ASP A 434 20.56 -24.40 -5.27
N ARG A 435 21.70 -25.09 -5.39
CA ARG A 435 22.78 -25.04 -4.40
C ARG A 435 23.33 -23.64 -4.17
N VAL A 436 23.37 -22.80 -5.21
CA VAL A 436 23.86 -21.41 -5.12
C VAL A 436 22.85 -20.52 -4.38
N CYS A 437 21.55 -20.74 -4.60
CA CYS A 437 20.47 -19.98 -3.98
C CYS A 437 20.14 -20.41 -2.55
N ASP A 438 20.28 -21.69 -2.22
CA ASP A 438 19.91 -22.28 -0.92
C ASP A 438 20.94 -22.04 0.20
N TYR A 439 22.05 -21.34 -0.09
CA TYR A 439 23.04 -21.01 0.92
C TYR A 439 22.51 -19.89 1.82
N LYS A 440 21.59 -20.23 2.74
CA LYS A 440 21.27 -19.41 3.91
C LYS A 440 22.58 -19.25 4.67
N VAL A 441 23.04 -18.01 4.80
CA VAL A 441 24.18 -17.68 5.66
C VAL A 441 23.76 -18.05 7.07
N GLU A 442 24.30 -19.16 7.60
CA GLU A 442 24.20 -19.53 9.02
C GLU A 442 24.81 -18.46 9.92
#